data_AF-G2EDR5-F1
#
_entry.id   AF-G2EDR5-F1
#
_cell.length_a   1.000
_cell.length_b   1.000
_cell.length_c   1.000
_cell.angle_alpha   90.00
_cell.angle_beta   90.00
_cell.angle_gamma   90.00
#
_symmetry.space_group_name_H-M   'P 1'
#
loop_
_entity.id
_entity.type
_entity.pdbx_description
1 polymer ?
#
loop_
_entity_poly.entity_id
_entity_poly.type
_entity_poly.pdbx_seq_one_letter_code
_entity_poly.pdbx_strand_id
1 'polypeptide(L)' 'MRTAVFKSYENGYYTFWFDNGEELAFEEVSPRVLKQYDLKNDENYVDQEFKIVFVEAPDGNDEDSVIYRVESLKPL' A
#
# COMPACT_ATOMS: atom_id res chain seq x y z
N MET A 1 -1.27 -11.01 -8.07
CA MET A 1 -0.57 -10.86 -6.77
C MET A 1 0.87 -10.53 -7.11
N ARG A 2 1.39 -9.41 -6.63
CA ARG A 2 2.76 -8.95 -6.90
C ARG A 2 3.55 -8.95 -5.59
N THR A 3 4.86 -8.82 -5.68
CA THR A 3 5.72 -8.64 -4.51
C THR A 3 6.18 -7.20 -4.44
N ALA A 4 6.14 -6.61 -3.26
CA ALA A 4 6.63 -5.25 -3.06
C ALA A 4 7.16 -5.04 -1.64
N VAL A 5 8.13 -4.14 -1.52
CA VAL A 5 8.77 -3.74 -0.26
C VAL A 5 8.11 -2.45 0.23
N PHE A 6 7.62 -2.44 1.47
CA PHE A 6 7.10 -1.22 2.08
C PHE A 6 8.25 -0.27 2.41
N LYS A 7 8.13 1.00 2.04
CA LYS A 7 9.19 2.00 2.21
C LYS A 7 8.84 3.06 3.22
N SER A 8 7.66 3.67 3.10
CA SER A 8 7.28 4.76 3.98
C SER A 8 5.79 5.04 3.93
N TYR A 9 5.30 5.74 4.96
CA TYR A 9 4.03 6.45 4.93
C TYR A 9 4.30 7.94 5.11
N GLU A 10 4.21 8.70 4.01
CA GLU A 10 4.53 10.13 3.97
C GLU A 10 3.48 10.91 3.19
N ASN A 11 3.13 12.11 3.66
CA ASN A 11 2.14 12.99 3.02
C ASN A 11 0.77 12.33 2.73
N GLY A 12 0.42 11.29 3.50
CA GLY A 12 -0.83 10.55 3.32
C GLY A 12 -0.74 9.33 2.39
N TYR A 13 0.42 9.05 1.81
CA TYR A 13 0.62 7.96 0.87
C TYR A 13 1.48 6.84 1.45
N TYR A 14 1.17 5.60 1.10
CA TYR A 14 1.98 4.43 1.41
C TYR A 14 2.82 4.06 0.19
N THR A 15 4.14 4.14 0.32
CA THR A 15 5.04 3.89 -0.82
C THR A 15 5.58 2.47 -0.78
N PHE A 16 5.52 1.80 -1.93
CA PHE A 16 6.05 0.46 -2.12
C PHE A 16 6.97 0.38 -3.34
N TRP A 17 8.08 -0.36 -3.21
CA TRP A 17 8.95 -0.74 -4.32
C TRP A 17 8.66 -2.16 -4.78
N PHE A 18 8.32 -2.30 -6.05
CA PHE A 18 8.02 -3.57 -6.69
C PHE A 18 9.30 -4.23 -7.21
N ASP A 19 9.25 -5.56 -7.34
CA ASP A 19 10.36 -6.39 -7.83
C ASP A 19 10.85 -6.04 -9.23
N ASN A 20 9.99 -5.43 -10.05
CA ASN A 20 10.31 -4.90 -11.37
C ASN A 20 10.98 -3.51 -11.37
N GLY A 21 11.23 -2.93 -10.19
CA GLY A 21 11.83 -1.61 -10.03
C GLY A 21 10.85 -0.45 -10.12
N GLU A 22 9.54 -0.72 -10.23
CA GLU A 22 8.51 0.33 -10.15
C GLU A 22 8.26 0.76 -8.70
N GLU A 23 8.07 2.06 -8.52
CA GLU A 23 7.58 2.64 -7.28
C GLU A 23 6.11 3.01 -7.44
N LEU A 24 5.26 2.57 -6.51
CA LEU A 24 3.86 2.97 -6.46
C LEU A 24 3.55 3.53 -5.07
N ALA A 25 2.89 4.69 -5.07
CA ALA A 25 2.29 5.30 -3.91
C ALA A 25 0.80 4.96 -3.87
N PHE A 26 0.30 4.55 -2.70
CA PHE A 26 -1.10 4.22 -2.48
C PHE A 26 -1.73 5.25 -1.56
N GLU A 27 -2.87 5.80 -1.97
CA GLU A 27 -3.68 6.74 -1.18
C GLU A 27 -4.35 6.05 0.01
N GLU A 28 -4.76 4.79 -0.17
CA GLU A 28 -5.54 4.06 0.83
C GLU A 28 -4.99 2.65 1.08
N VAL A 29 -5.09 2.21 2.33
CA VAL A 29 -4.88 0.82 2.73
C VAL A 29 -6.10 0.35 3.48
N SER A 30 -6.64 -0.80 3.07
CA SER A 30 -7.79 -1.43 3.70
C SER A 30 -7.65 -1.51 5.22
N PRO A 31 -8.70 -1.17 6.00
CA PRO A 31 -8.63 -1.19 7.47
C PRO A 31 -8.21 -2.55 8.04
N ARG A 32 -8.52 -3.65 7.33
CA ARG A 32 -8.13 -5.01 7.72
C ARG A 32 -6.61 -5.25 7.63
N VAL A 33 -5.93 -4.59 6.67
CA VAL A 33 -4.48 -4.64 6.53
C VAL A 33 -3.84 -3.82 7.64
N LEU A 34 -4.33 -2.60 7.89
CA LEU A 34 -3.79 -1.73 8.96
C LEU A 34 -3.98 -2.30 10.37
N LYS A 35 -5.00 -3.12 10.60
CA LYS A 35 -5.15 -3.87 11.86
C LYS A 35 -4.09 -4.94 12.07
N GLN A 36 -3.50 -5.46 11.00
CA GLN A 36 -2.48 -6.51 11.05
C GLN A 36 -1.07 -5.93 11.00
N TYR A 37 -0.90 -4.88 10.20
CA TYR A 37 0.37 -4.22 9.95
C TYR A 37 0.17 -2.72 10.15
N ASP A 38 0.67 -2.17 11.26
CA ASP A 38 0.60 -0.74 11.53
C ASP A 38 1.65 0.03 10.72
N LEU A 39 1.49 0.01 9.39
CA LEU A 39 2.41 0.63 8.43
C LEU A 39 2.62 2.13 8.66
N LYS A 40 1.72 2.80 9.40
CA LYS A 40 1.81 4.24 9.66
C LYS A 40 2.77 4.56 10.81
N ASN A 41 2.81 3.73 11.84
CA ASN A 41 3.52 4.05 13.09
C ASN A 41 4.63 3.06 13.44
N ASP A 42 4.59 1.84 12.90
CA ASP A 42 5.56 0.80 13.21
C ASP A 42 6.65 0.75 12.14
N GLU A 43 7.78 1.38 12.46
CA GLU A 43 8.97 1.43 11.60
C GLU A 43 9.57 0.05 11.32
N ASN A 44 9.23 -1.00 12.08
CA ASN A 44 9.71 -2.35 11.80
C ASN A 44 9.19 -2.90 10.48
N TYR A 45 8.11 -2.35 9.93
CA TYR A 45 7.60 -2.74 8.62
C TYR A 45 8.34 -2.08 7.46
N VAL A 46 9.14 -1.04 7.70
CA VAL A 46 9.98 -0.42 6.67
C VAL A 46 10.99 -1.46 6.17
N ASP A 47 11.18 -1.48 4.86
CA ASP A 47 12.00 -2.45 4.14
C ASP A 47 11.53 -3.92 4.26
N GLN A 48 10.32 -4.16 4.79
CA GLN A 48 9.72 -5.49 4.75
C GLN A 48 9.04 -5.76 3.41
N GLU A 49 9.23 -6.99 2.95
CA GLU A 49 8.70 -7.48 1.68
C GLU A 49 7.37 -8.20 1.88
N PHE A 50 6.39 -7.87 1.04
CA PHE A 50 5.03 -8.40 1.11
C PHE A 50 4.56 -8.91 -0.24
N LYS A 51 3.73 -9.94 -0.22
CA LYS A 51 2.80 -10.21 -1.32
C LYS A 51 1.63 -9.24 -1.21
N ILE A 52 1.55 -8.34 -2.19
CA ILE A 52 0.57 -7.26 -2.24
C ILE A 52 -0.55 -7.54 -3.26
N VAL A 53 -1.77 -7.18 -2.88
CA VAL A 53 -2.95 -7.07 -3.76
C VAL A 53 -3.52 -5.68 -3.58
N PHE A 54 -3.75 -4.99 -4.69
CA PHE A 54 -4.31 -3.64 -4.72
C PHE A 54 -5.29 -3.50 -5.89
N VAL A 55 -6.13 -2.47 -5.83
CA VAL A 55 -7.14 -2.14 -6.84
C VAL A 55 -7.15 -0.64 -7.11
N GLU A 56 -7.63 -0.25 -8.28
CA GLU A 56 -8.09 1.11 -8.55
C GLU A 56 -9.54 1.21 -8.04
N ALA A 57 -9.81 2.18 -7.18
CA ALA A 57 -11.15 2.45 -6.65
C ALA A 57 -11.57 3.87 -7.04
N PRO A 58 -12.88 4.14 -7.25
CA PRO A 58 -13.35 5.50 -7.50
C PRO A 58 -12.95 6.43 -6.36
N ASP A 59 -12.49 7.63 -6.67
CA ASP A 59 -12.32 8.66 -5.66
C ASP A 59 -13.71 9.08 -5.15
N GLY A 60 -13.93 9.03 -3.84
CA GLY A 60 -15.21 9.39 -3.24
C GLY A 60 -15.60 10.86 -3.43
N ASN A 61 -14.66 11.72 -3.86
CA ASN A 61 -14.89 13.14 -4.10
C ASN A 61 -15.03 13.49 -5.58
N ASP A 62 -14.58 12.61 -6.49
CA ASP A 62 -14.59 12.85 -7.93
C ASP A 62 -14.80 11.53 -8.68
N GLU A 63 -15.99 11.37 -9.27
CA GLU A 63 -16.40 10.15 -9.96
C GLU A 63 -15.59 9.85 -11.23
N ASP A 64 -14.86 10.85 -11.76
CA ASP A 64 -13.97 10.70 -12.92
C ASP A 64 -12.51 10.40 -12.53
N SER A 65 -12.21 10.38 -11.22
CA SER A 65 -10.88 10.10 -10.67
C SER A 65 -10.84 8.74 -9.96
N VAL A 66 -9.66 8.11 -9.92
CA VAL A 66 -9.43 6.86 -9.19
C VAL A 66 -8.26 7.00 -8.21
N ILE A 67 -8.35 6.26 -7.10
CA ILE A 67 -7.28 6.09 -6.13
C ILE A 67 -6.76 4.64 -6.15
N TYR A 68 -5.50 4.45 -5.78
CA TYR A 68 -4.94 3.12 -5.58
C TYR A 68 -5.11 2.71 -4.12
N ARG A 69 -5.78 1.58 -3.92
CA ARG A 69 -6.01 1.01 -2.59
C ARG A 69 -5.37 -0.35 -2.42
N VAL A 70 -4.60 -0.51 -1.36
CA VAL A 70 -4.10 -1.82 -0.92
C VAL A 70 -5.23 -2.62 -0.25
N GLU A 71 -5.53 -3.80 -0.79
CA GLU A 71 -6.57 -4.71 -0.29
C GLU A 71 -6.00 -5.78 0.64
N SER A 72 -4.77 -6.25 0.37
CA SER A 72 -4.12 -7.29 1.17
C SER A 72 -2.60 -7.17 1.13
N LEU A 73 -2.00 -7.40 2.30
CA LEU A 73 -0.58 -7.72 2.44
C LEU A 73 -0.45 -9.09 3.09
N LYS A 74 0.57 -9.85 2.68
CA LYS A 74 0.99 -11.08 3.35
C LYS A 74 2.53 -11.11 3.41
N PRO A 75 3.13 -11.47 4.55
CA PRO A 75 4.58 -11.68 4.61
C PRO A 75 4.97 -12.81 3.65
N LEU A 76 6.22 -12.74 3.19
CA LEU A 76 6.83 -13.81 2.39
C LEU A 76 7.26 -15.00 3.25
#